data_AF-A0A3B9AI28-F1
#
_entry.id   AF-A0A3B9AI28-F1
#
_cell.length_a   1.000
_cell.length_b   1.000
_cell.length_c   1.000
_cell.angle_alpha   90.00
_cell.angle_beta   90.00
_cell.angle_gamma   90.00
#
_symmetry.space_group_name_H-M   'P 1'
#
loop_
_entity.id
_entity.type
_entity.pdbx_description
1 polymer ?
#
loop_
_entity_poly.entity_id
_entity_poly.type
_entity_poly.pdbx_seq_one_letter_code
_entity_poly.pdbx_strand_id
1 'polypeptide(L)'
;FDAKTRRNSTDLADLFYAHIGGMDAFARALLAAHEILENSEYRKLLQERYASFDTEEGRAFAAGKLKIKDLRTIALRGGEPQQRSGRQELLENLLSRYV
;
A
#
# COMPACT_ATOMS: atom_id res chain seq x y z
N PHE A 1 8.54 -22.05 8.69
CA PHE A 1 9.08 -21.03 7.79
C PHE A 1 9.75 -21.75 6.63
N ASP A 2 9.37 -21.47 5.39
CA ASP A 2 10.11 -21.97 4.22
C ASP A 2 11.42 -21.17 4.07
N ALA A 3 12.34 -21.47 4.98
CA ALA A 3 13.61 -20.80 5.17
C ALA A 3 14.64 -21.83 5.66
N LYS A 4 15.91 -21.46 5.56
CA LYS A 4 17.03 -22.30 6.02
C LYS A 4 18.07 -21.45 6.73
N THR A 5 18.78 -22.05 7.68
CA THR A 5 19.97 -21.45 8.25
C THR A 5 21.03 -21.22 7.17
N ARG A 6 21.96 -20.29 7.43
CA ARG A 6 23.11 -20.09 6.52
C ARG A 6 24.03 -21.29 6.63
N ARG A 7 24.82 -21.56 5.57
CA ARG A 7 25.73 -22.72 5.52
C ARG A 7 26.73 -22.74 6.70
N ASN A 8 27.14 -21.57 7.18
CA ASN A 8 28.11 -21.43 8.27
C ASN A 8 27.45 -21.46 9.66
N SER A 9 26.12 -21.50 9.74
CA SER A 9 25.36 -21.63 10.98
C SER A 9 25.09 -23.13 11.22
N THR A 10 26.09 -23.80 11.77
CA THR A 10 26.17 -25.26 11.87
C THR A 10 25.71 -25.83 13.20
N ASP A 11 25.56 -24.99 14.23
CA ASP A 11 25.18 -25.47 15.55
C ASP A 11 23.68 -25.75 15.60
N LEU A 12 23.24 -26.76 16.35
CA LEU A 12 21.81 -27.08 16.48
C LEU A 12 21.00 -25.91 17.04
N ALA A 13 21.61 -25.08 17.89
CA ALA A 13 21.00 -23.86 18.42
C ALA A 13 20.66 -22.84 17.32
N ASP A 14 21.38 -22.83 16.19
CA ASP A 14 21.14 -21.90 15.09
C ASP A 14 19.77 -22.11 14.44
N LEU A 15 19.21 -23.32 14.48
CA LEU A 15 17.85 -23.59 14.04
C LEU A 15 16.84 -22.78 14.87
N PHE A 16 17.05 -22.70 16.18
CA PHE A 16 16.20 -21.94 17.09
C PHE A 16 16.39 -20.44 16.89
N TYR A 17 17.63 -19.96 16.86
CA TYR A 17 17.90 -18.53 16.63
C TYR A 17 17.30 -18.04 15.31
N ALA A 18 17.41 -18.81 14.22
CA ALA A 18 16.83 -18.46 12.93
C ALA A 18 15.30 -18.37 12.98
N HIS A 19 14.63 -19.31 13.65
CA HIS A 19 13.17 -19.29 13.76
C HIS A 19 12.67 -18.18 14.68
N ILE A 20 13.32 -17.97 15.83
CA ILE A 20 13.01 -16.89 16.76
C ILE A 20 13.15 -15.53 16.06
N GLY A 21 14.29 -15.28 15.40
CA GLY A 21 14.50 -14.03 14.68
C GLY A 21 13.47 -13.80 13.55
N GLY A 22 13.08 -14.85 12.84
CA GLY A 22 12.01 -14.78 11.85
C GLY A 22 10.65 -14.47 12.46
N MET A 23 10.28 -15.17 13.54
CA MET A 23 9.04 -14.95 14.27
C MET A 23 8.95 -13.52 14.83
N ASP A 24 10.01 -13.03 15.47
CA ASP A 24 10.06 -11.70 16.07
C ASP A 24 9.99 -10.58 15.01
N ALA A 25 10.68 -10.76 13.87
CA ALA A 25 10.60 -9.81 12.77
C ALA A 25 9.17 -9.70 12.22
N PHE A 26 8.49 -10.83 12.01
CA PHE A 26 7.09 -10.83 11.59
C PHE A 26 6.15 -10.26 12.65
N ALA A 27 6.37 -10.57 13.93
CA ALA A 27 5.56 -10.06 15.03
C ALA A 27 5.66 -8.52 15.13
N ARG A 28 6.88 -7.97 15.06
CA ARG A 28 7.08 -6.51 15.04
C ARG A 28 6.45 -5.88 13.81
N ALA A 29 6.64 -6.48 12.62
CA ALA A 29 6.04 -5.98 11.39
C ALA A 29 4.50 -6.01 11.44
N LEU A 30 3.89 -7.03 12.06
CA LEU A 30 2.45 -7.12 12.25
C LEU A 30 1.92 -5.98 13.12
N LEU A 31 2.57 -5.70 14.25
CA LEU A 31 2.19 -4.60 15.14
C LEU A 31 2.34 -3.23 14.44
N ALA A 32 3.47 -3.01 13.76
CA ALA A 32 3.69 -1.78 13.00
C ALA A 32 2.66 -1.61 11.87
N ALA A 33 2.39 -2.67 11.10
CA ALA A 33 1.39 -2.62 10.02
C ALA A 33 -0.02 -2.36 10.56
N HIS A 34 -0.40 -2.95 11.69
CA HIS A 34 -1.66 -2.67 12.35
C HIS A 34 -1.76 -1.19 12.74
N GLU A 35 -0.73 -0.66 13.40
CA GLU A 35 -0.69 0.74 13.83
C GLU A 35 -0.73 1.71 12.64
N ILE A 36 0.01 1.43 11.56
CA ILE A 36 -0.04 2.23 10.32
C ILE A 36 -1.45 2.21 9.72
N LEU A 37 -2.13 1.07 9.71
CA LEU A 37 -3.43 0.94 9.06
C LEU A 37 -4.57 1.56 9.88
N GLU A 38 -4.52 1.47 11.21
CA GLU A 38 -5.59 1.92 12.09
C GLU A 38 -5.36 3.33 12.66
N ASN A 39 -4.10 3.71 12.92
CA ASN A 39 -3.75 4.91 13.69
C ASN A 39 -2.87 5.90 12.91
N SER A 40 -2.78 5.78 11.57
CA SER A 40 -2.11 6.74 10.71
C SER A 40 -3.00 7.28 9.59
N GLU A 41 -2.56 8.36 8.95
CA GLU A 41 -3.26 8.96 7.80
C GLU A 41 -3.12 8.12 6.50
N TYR A 42 -2.45 6.96 6.53
CA TYR A 42 -2.13 6.18 5.33
C TYR A 42 -3.37 5.83 4.49
N ARG A 43 -4.42 5.26 5.11
CA ARG A 43 -5.66 4.87 4.40
C ARG A 43 -6.38 6.09 3.82
N LYS A 44 -6.37 7.21 4.54
CA LYS A 44 -6.98 8.47 4.09
C LYS A 44 -6.24 9.06 2.89
N LEU A 45 -4.90 9.10 2.92
CA LEU A 45 -4.09 9.55 1.78
C LEU A 45 -4.34 8.70 0.53
N LEU A 46 -4.49 7.38 0.70
CA LEU A 46 -4.85 6.47 -0.39
C LEU A 46 -6.25 6.77 -0.94
N GLN A 47 -7.25 6.93 -0.07
CA GLN A 47 -8.61 7.28 -0.46
C GLN A 47 -8.67 8.62 -1.21
N GLU A 48 -8.02 9.66 -0.68
CA GLU A 48 -7.95 10.98 -1.32
C GLU A 48 -7.32 10.93 -2.72
N ARG A 49 -6.31 10.07 -2.91
CA ARG A 49 -5.67 9.88 -4.22
C ARG A 49 -6.66 9.33 -5.25
N TYR A 50 -7.46 8.34 -4.87
CA TYR A 50 -8.38 7.65 -5.79
C TYR A 50 -9.84 8.13 -5.70
N ALA A 51 -10.13 9.20 -4.96
CA ALA A 51 -11.48 9.73 -4.77
C ALA A 51 -12.27 10.03 -6.06
N SER A 52 -11.60 10.26 -7.20
CA SER A 52 -12.27 10.46 -8.49
C SER A 52 -13.07 9.23 -8.94
N PHE A 53 -12.66 8.03 -8.51
CA PHE A 53 -13.36 6.79 -8.81
C PHE A 53 -14.64 6.60 -7.97
N ASP A 54 -14.79 7.37 -6.89
CA ASP A 54 -16.00 7.40 -6.06
C ASP A 54 -17.04 8.43 -6.57
N THR A 55 -16.78 9.11 -7.67
CA THR A 55 -17.78 9.93 -8.36
C THR A 55 -18.77 9.05 -9.14
N GLU A 56 -19.90 9.59 -9.59
CA GLU A 56 -20.86 8.83 -10.40
C GLU A 56 -20.21 8.27 -11.68
N GLU A 57 -19.52 9.13 -12.44
CA GLU A 57 -18.83 8.74 -13.66
C GLU A 57 -17.62 7.82 -13.37
N GLY A 58 -16.89 8.09 -12.29
CA GLY A 58 -15.79 7.23 -11.83
C GLY A 58 -16.25 5.81 -11.47
N ARG A 59 -17.38 5.68 -10.78
CA ARG A 59 -17.99 4.39 -10.47
C ARG A 59 -18.51 3.69 -11.72
N ALA A 60 -19.14 4.42 -12.65
CA ALA A 60 -19.59 3.86 -13.91
C ALA A 60 -18.40 3.33 -14.75
N PHE A 61 -17.28 4.05 -14.75
CA PHE A 61 -16.04 3.61 -15.37
C PHE A 61 -15.49 2.34 -14.70
N ALA A 62 -15.33 2.36 -13.37
CA ALA A 62 -14.80 1.22 -12.61
C ALA A 62 -15.67 -0.04 -12.74
N ALA A 63 -16.99 0.13 -12.89
CA ALA A 63 -17.94 -0.96 -13.11
C ALA A 63 -18.00 -1.45 -14.58
N GLY A 64 -17.19 -0.90 -15.48
CA GLY A 64 -17.15 -1.29 -16.90
C GLY A 64 -18.39 -0.89 -17.69
N LYS A 65 -19.17 0.10 -17.22
CA LYS A 65 -20.43 0.53 -17.86
C LYS A 65 -20.23 1.56 -18.97
N LEU A 66 -19.07 2.22 -19.01
CA LEU A 66 -18.76 3.25 -20.00
C LEU A 66 -18.09 2.68 -21.23
N LYS A 67 -18.48 3.17 -22.41
CA LYS A 67 -17.82 2.90 -23.69
C LYS A 67 -16.81 4.01 -24.00
N ILE A 68 -15.93 3.77 -24.97
CA ILE A 68 -14.96 4.76 -25.45
C ILE A 68 -15.63 6.09 -25.85
N LYS A 69 -16.84 6.04 -26.44
CA LYS A 69 -17.60 7.25 -26.80
C LYS A 69 -18.00 8.08 -25.58
N ASP A 70 -18.35 7.43 -24.48
CA ASP A 70 -18.75 8.10 -23.23
C ASP A 70 -17.52 8.76 -22.58
N LEU A 71 -16.38 8.07 -22.57
CA LEU A 71 -15.10 8.61 -22.08
C LEU A 71 -14.65 9.84 -22.88
N ARG A 72 -14.81 9.82 -24.20
CA ARG A 72 -14.54 10.99 -25.06
C ARG A 72 -15.39 12.19 -24.65
N THR A 73 -16.69 11.98 -24.40
CA THR A 73 -17.60 13.05 -23.98
C THR A 73 -17.19 13.64 -22.62
N ILE A 74 -16.81 12.79 -21.66
CA ILE A 74 -16.30 13.22 -20.35
C ILE A 74 -15.03 14.06 -20.51
N ALA A 75 -14.07 13.62 -21.33
CA ALA A 75 -12.83 14.34 -21.58
C ALA A 75 -13.07 15.72 -22.22
N LEU A 76 -13.99 15.82 -23.18
CA LEU A 76 -14.32 17.10 -23.84
C LEU A 76 -14.95 18.11 -22.86
N ARG A 77 -15.68 17.64 -21.85
CA ARG A 77 -16.29 18.50 -20.82
C ARG A 77 -15.27 18.89 -19.72
N GLY A 78 -14.32 18.01 -19.42
CA GLY A 78 -13.39 18.14 -18.30
C GLY A 78 -12.15 18.99 -18.53
N GLY A 79 -11.83 19.33 -19.79
CA GLY A 79 -10.62 20.08 -20.12
C GLY A 79 -9.33 19.32 -19.79
N GLU A 80 -8.23 20.04 -19.57
CA GLU A 80 -6.95 19.43 -19.19
C GLU A 80 -7.00 18.88 -17.75
N PRO A 81 -6.64 17.60 -17.54
CA PRO A 81 -6.58 17.03 -16.19
C PRO A 81 -5.56 17.75 -15.31
N GLN A 82 -5.96 18.05 -14.08
CA GLN A 82 -5.02 18.65 -13.11
C GLN A 82 -3.97 17.62 -12.68
N GLN A 83 -2.70 18.05 -12.73
CA GLN A 83 -1.60 17.27 -12.16
C GLN A 83 -1.71 17.27 -10.62
N ARG A 84 -1.61 16.07 -10.01
CA ARG A 84 -1.61 15.89 -8.55
C ARG A 84 -0.31 15.23 -8.12
N SER A 85 0.30 15.72 -7.04
CA SER A 85 1.53 15.13 -6.48
C SER A 85 1.30 13.71 -5.97
N GLY A 86 2.30 12.85 -6.14
CA GLY A 86 2.35 11.50 -5.56
C GLY A 86 2.62 11.48 -4.05
N ARG A 87 3.20 12.56 -3.49
CA ARG A 87 3.59 12.68 -2.08
C ARG A 87 4.42 11.48 -1.58
N GLN A 88 5.36 11.00 -2.39
CA GLN A 88 6.14 9.80 -2.09
C GLN A 88 6.96 9.96 -0.81
N GLU A 89 7.69 11.06 -0.68
CA GLU A 89 8.54 11.35 0.48
C GLU A 89 7.71 11.48 1.77
N LEU A 90 6.49 12.02 1.67
CA LEU A 90 5.56 12.05 2.82
C LEU A 90 5.15 10.64 3.24
N LEU A 91 4.83 9.76 2.28
CA LEU A 91 4.43 8.37 2.56
C LEU A 91 5.59 7.57 3.14
N GLU A 92 6.80 7.69 2.59
CA GLU A 92 8.01 7.04 3.12
C GLU A 92 8.32 7.52 4.55
N ASN A 93 8.22 8.82 4.81
CA ASN A 93 8.38 9.38 6.15
C ASN A 93 7.28 8.91 7.11
N LEU A 94 6.03 8.76 6.63
CA LEU A 94 4.94 8.22 7.44
C LEU A 94 5.26 6.78 7.86
N LEU A 95 5.61 5.90 6.92
CA LEU A 95 5.96 4.50 7.22
C LEU A 95 7.14 4.42 8.20
N SER A 96 8.17 5.25 8.01
CA SER A 96 9.39 5.24 8.83
C SER A 96 9.15 5.64 10.29
N ARG A 97 8.05 6.34 10.62
CA ARG A 97 7.72 6.71 12.01
C ARG A 97 7.20 5.53 12.85
N TYR A 98 6.72 4.47 12.19
CA TYR A 98 6.10 3.32 12.85
C TYR A 98 6.99 2.07 12.84
N VAL A 99 8.18 2.14 12.23
CA VAL A 99 9.12 1.02 12.11
C VAL A 99 10.30 1.20 13.04
#